data_AF-H9ECX9-F1
#
_entry.id   AF-H9ECX9-F1
#
_cell.length_a   1.000
_cell.length_b   1.000
_cell.length_c   1.000
_cell.angle_alpha   90.00
_cell.angle_beta   90.00
_cell.angle_gamma   90.00
#
_symmetry.space_group_name_H-M   'P 1'
#
loop_
_entity.id
_entity.type
_entity.pdbx_description
1 polymer ?
#
loop_
_entity_poly.entity_id
_entity_poly.type
_entity_poly.pdbx_seq_one_letter_code
_entity_poly.pdbx_strand_id
1 'polypeptide(L)'
;TSEIYRAKLLNDNEAQQLFSCYAFNSLSPPQEYVELAQDIIKYSGGLPLALVILGSHLQGRSVEEWSYEFKKLRAIPHCDIQKILWTSFDGLDDNTQSVFLDIACF
;
A
#
# COMPACT_ATOMS: atom_id res chain seq x y z
N THR A 1 0.88 -28.63 -11.31
CA THR A 1 1.38 -28.30 -9.96
C THR A 1 1.15 -26.82 -9.76
N SER A 2 0.09 -26.42 -9.06
CA SER A 2 -0.14 -25.00 -8.77
C SER A 2 0.88 -24.59 -7.70
N GLU A 3 1.88 -23.83 -8.09
CA GLU A 3 2.76 -23.16 -7.14
C GLU A 3 1.96 -22.00 -6.54
N ILE A 4 1.55 -22.13 -5.29
CA ILE A 4 0.93 -21.03 -4.54
C ILE A 4 1.97 -19.90 -4.49
N TYR A 5 1.77 -18.84 -5.27
CA TYR A 5 2.62 -17.65 -5.24
C TYR A 5 2.29 -16.87 -3.97
N ARG A 6 3.07 -17.09 -2.90
CA ARG A 6 3.04 -16.18 -1.75
C ARG A 6 3.70 -14.88 -2.17
N ALA A 7 2.88 -13.87 -2.47
CA ALA A 7 3.35 -12.50 -2.63
C ALA A 7 4.25 -12.16 -1.43
N LYS A 8 5.54 -11.93 -1.70
CA LYS A 8 6.50 -11.60 -0.66
C LYS A 8 6.18 -10.20 -0.14
N LEU A 9 6.18 -10.04 1.17
CA LEU A 9 6.16 -8.72 1.79
C LEU A 9 7.38 -7.94 1.30
N LEU A 10 7.17 -6.69 0.94
CA LEU A 10 8.24 -5.79 0.54
C LEU A 10 9.10 -5.44 1.75
N ASN A 11 10.40 -5.31 1.53
CA ASN A 11 11.25 -4.69 2.54
C ASN A 11 10.95 -3.18 2.65
N ASP A 12 11.44 -2.55 3.71
CA ASP A 12 11.13 -1.14 3.99
C ASP A 12 11.48 -0.20 2.82
N ASN A 13 12.59 -0.46 2.11
CA ASN A 13 13.02 0.35 0.98
C ASN A 13 12.11 0.17 -0.25
N GLU A 14 11.77 -1.08 -0.58
CA GLU A 14 10.82 -1.40 -1.66
C GLU A 14 9.44 -0.82 -1.37
N ALA A 15 8.98 -0.94 -0.12
CA ALA A 15 7.69 -0.42 0.32
C ALA A 15 7.65 1.11 0.23
N GLN A 16 8.73 1.78 0.63
CA GLN A 16 8.84 3.23 0.51
C GLN A 16 8.84 3.70 -0.94
N GLN A 17 9.61 3.04 -1.81
CA GLN A 17 9.65 3.38 -3.23
C GLN A 17 8.28 3.19 -3.89
N LEU A 18 7.63 2.05 -3.63
CA LEU A 18 6.32 1.74 -4.18
C LEU A 18 5.27 2.75 -3.72
N PHE A 19 5.15 2.98 -2.42
CA PHE A 19 4.21 3.96 -1.88
C PHE A 19 4.45 5.37 -2.43
N SER A 20 5.72 5.79 -2.51
CA SER A 20 6.07 7.11 -3.01
C SER A 20 5.73 7.28 -4.49
N CYS A 21 5.87 6.20 -5.27
CA CYS A 21 5.53 6.20 -6.69
C CYS A 21 4.05 6.57 -6.87
N TYR A 22 3.16 5.91 -6.12
CA TYR A 22 1.72 6.15 -6.22
C TYR A 22 1.26 7.45 -5.54
N ALA A 23 1.89 7.84 -4.44
CA ALA A 23 1.51 9.04 -3.70
C ALA A 23 2.03 10.34 -4.34
N PHE A 24 3.20 10.30 -4.98
CA PHE A 24 3.94 11.50 -5.41
C PHE A 24 4.43 11.47 -6.86
N ASN A 25 4.29 10.36 -7.58
CA ASN A 25 4.95 10.13 -8.87
C ASN A 25 6.49 10.32 -8.76
N SER A 26 7.06 9.90 -7.63
CA SER A 26 8.47 10.05 -7.25
C SER A 26 8.92 8.84 -6.43
N LEU A 27 10.23 8.57 -6.38
CA LEU A 27 10.78 7.49 -5.56
C LEU A 27 10.92 7.84 -4.07
N SER A 28 10.67 9.10 -3.70
CA SER A 28 10.71 9.54 -2.30
C SER A 28 9.64 10.60 -2.00
N PRO A 29 9.11 10.62 -0.75
CA PRO A 29 8.18 11.64 -0.33
C PRO A 29 8.86 13.01 -0.15
N PRO A 30 8.15 14.13 -0.33
CA PRO A 30 8.64 15.45 0.09
C PRO A 30 8.83 15.49 1.61
N GLN A 31 9.73 16.36 2.10
CA GLN A 31 10.15 16.39 3.51
C GLN A 31 8.99 16.49 4.51
N GLU A 32 7.96 17.28 4.18
CA GLU A 32 6.77 17.48 5.01
C GLU A 32 5.85 16.24 5.12
N TYR A 33 5.99 15.26 4.22
CA TYR A 33 5.22 14.01 4.21
C TYR A 33 6.00 12.82 4.78
N VAL A 34 7.32 12.93 5.01
CA VAL A 34 8.20 11.79 5.34
C VAL A 34 7.69 11.00 6.53
N GLU A 35 7.40 11.65 7.66
CA GLU A 35 6.96 10.99 8.88
C GLU A 35 5.63 10.25 8.67
N LEU A 36 4.68 10.90 8.00
CA LEU A 36 3.36 10.34 7.77
C LEU A 36 3.38 9.20 6.74
N ALA A 37 4.21 9.31 5.72
CA ALA A 37 4.46 8.24 4.76
C ALA A 37 5.03 7.00 5.47
N GLN A 38 6.01 7.18 6.37
CA GLN A 38 6.58 6.07 7.14
C GLN A 38 5.54 5.38 8.02
N ASP A 39 4.68 6.14 8.70
CA ASP A 39 3.59 5.57 9.50
C ASP A 39 2.59 4.77 8.66
N ILE A 40 2.24 5.25 7.47
CA ILE A 40 1.34 4.56 6.53
C ILE A 40 1.99 3.29 5.98
N ILE A 41 3.26 3.34 5.61
CA ILE A 41 4.04 2.18 5.15
C ILE A 41 4.13 1.13 6.25
N LYS A 42 4.35 1.54 7.50
CA LYS A 42 4.35 0.62 8.63
C LYS A 42 2.98 0.00 8.86
N TYR A 43 1.91 0.79 8.73
CA TYR A 43 0.53 0.31 8.83
C TYR A 43 0.18 -0.71 7.72
N SER A 44 0.69 -0.52 6.51
CA SER A 44 0.43 -1.44 5.40
C SER A 44 1.11 -2.80 5.55
N GLY A 45 2.10 -2.92 6.45
CA GLY A 45 2.77 -4.19 6.76
C GLY A 45 3.61 -4.75 5.60
N GLY A 46 4.05 -3.89 4.68
CA GLY A 46 4.82 -4.31 3.51
C GLY A 46 4.00 -5.03 2.44
N LEU A 47 2.67 -5.03 2.53
CA LEU A 47 1.79 -5.58 1.51
C LEU A 47 1.78 -4.66 0.28
N PRO A 48 2.25 -5.10 -0.90
CA PRO A 48 2.29 -4.27 -2.11
C PRO A 48 0.94 -3.61 -2.40
N LEU A 49 -0.13 -4.38 -2.33
CA LEU A 49 -1.48 -3.90 -2.62
C LEU A 49 -1.95 -2.79 -1.66
N ALA A 50 -1.67 -2.95 -0.37
CA ALA A 50 -2.06 -1.94 0.61
C ALA A 50 -1.31 -0.62 0.38
N LEU A 51 -0.03 -0.70 0.00
CA LEU A 51 0.78 0.47 -0.33
C LEU A 51 0.25 1.22 -1.55
N VAL A 52 -0.13 0.50 -2.61
CA VAL A 52 -0.68 1.11 -3.84
C VAL A 52 -2.01 1.78 -3.58
N ILE A 53 -2.97 1.08 -2.94
CA ILE A 53 -4.29 1.65 -2.64
C ILE A 53 -4.15 2.92 -1.80
N LEU A 54 -3.32 2.89 -0.76
CA LEU A 54 -3.12 4.03 0.12
C LEU A 54 -2.38 5.18 -0.58
N GLY A 55 -1.35 4.86 -1.37
CA GLY A 55 -0.61 5.86 -2.15
C GLY A 55 -1.51 6.57 -3.14
N SER A 56 -2.27 5.83 -3.95
CA SER A 56 -3.21 6.40 -4.92
C SER A 56 -4.34 7.20 -4.26
N HIS A 57 -4.89 6.73 -3.13
CA HIS A 57 -5.94 7.45 -2.40
C HIS A 57 -5.47 8.81 -1.88
N LEU A 58 -4.18 8.92 -1.54
CA LEU A 58 -3.57 10.10 -0.93
C LEU A 58 -2.89 11.05 -1.93
N GLN A 59 -2.76 10.63 -3.19
CA GLN A 59 -2.11 11.41 -4.24
C GLN A 59 -2.77 12.79 -4.40
N GLY A 60 -1.93 13.84 -4.43
CA GLY A 60 -2.36 15.23 -4.65
C GLY A 60 -3.06 15.91 -3.47
N ARG A 61 -3.20 15.22 -2.33
CA ARG A 61 -3.78 15.78 -1.09
C ARG A 61 -2.74 16.47 -0.23
N SER A 62 -3.18 17.40 0.63
CA SER A 62 -2.29 18.09 1.59
C SER A 62 -1.87 17.18 2.76
N VAL A 63 -0.81 17.57 3.48
CA VAL A 63 -0.36 16.86 4.69
C VAL A 63 -1.46 16.75 5.75
N GLU A 64 -2.31 17.77 5.90
CA GLU A 64 -3.43 17.77 6.83
C GLU A 64 -4.51 16.74 6.42
N GLU A 65 -4.81 16.68 5.13
CA GLU A 65 -5.74 15.70 4.57
C GLU A 65 -5.21 14.26 4.73
N TRP A 66 -3.91 14.05 4.52
CA TRP A 66 -3.28 12.76 4.81
C TRP A 66 -3.45 12.37 6.28
N SER A 67 -3.19 13.31 7.20
CA SER A 67 -3.32 13.05 8.64
C SER A 67 -4.76 12.68 9.00
N TYR A 68 -5.73 13.38 8.42
CA TYR A 68 -7.15 13.13 8.64
C TYR A 68 -7.59 11.77 8.09
N GLU A 69 -7.25 11.45 6.85
CA GLU A 69 -7.58 10.17 6.22
C GLU A 69 -6.90 9.00 6.91
N PHE A 70 -5.63 9.15 7.30
CA PHE A 70 -4.91 8.11 8.04
C PHE A 70 -5.49 7.87 9.44
N LYS A 71 -5.92 8.92 10.15
CA LYS A 71 -6.65 8.78 11.43
C LYS A 71 -7.95 8.03 11.25
N LYS A 72 -8.73 8.34 10.21
CA LYS A 72 -9.95 7.59 9.87
C LYS A 72 -9.66 6.12 9.58
N LEU A 73 -8.61 5.85 8.83
CA LEU A 73 -8.17 4.49 8.50
C LEU A 73 -7.80 3.70 9.76
N ARG A 74 -7.05 4.30 10.69
CA ARG A 74 -6.66 3.69 11.96
C ARG A 74 -7.80 3.51 12.96
N ALA A 75 -8.88 4.27 12.81
CA ALA A 75 -10.08 4.12 13.64
C ALA A 75 -10.90 2.88 13.25
N ILE A 76 -10.68 2.34 12.04
CA ILE A 76 -11.24 1.05 11.62
C ILE A 76 -10.40 -0.05 12.27
N PRO A 77 -11.01 -1.12 12.82
CA PRO A 77 -10.26 -2.23 13.38
C PRO A 77 -9.26 -2.77 12.36
N HIS A 78 -7.97 -2.62 12.65
CA HIS A 78 -6.83 -2.94 11.77
C HIS A 78 -6.90 -4.36 11.17
N CYS A 79 -7.52 -5.27 11.92
CA CYS A 79 -7.74 -6.66 11.57
C CYS A 79 -8.71 -6.84 10.39
N ASP A 80 -9.58 -5.88 10.10
CA ASP A 80 -10.64 -6.06 9.10
C ASP A 80 -10.18 -5.61 7.72
N ILE A 81 -9.54 -4.44 7.60
CA ILE A 81 -9.06 -3.94 6.30
C ILE A 81 -7.95 -4.82 5.72
N GLN A 82 -6.94 -5.14 6.53
CA GLN A 82 -5.85 -6.00 6.05
C GLN A 82 -6.36 -7.40 5.68
N LYS A 83 -7.35 -7.92 6.41
CA LYS A 83 -7.93 -9.23 6.17
C LYS A 83 -8.88 -9.23 4.98
N ILE A 84 -9.62 -8.15 4.72
CA ILE A 84 -10.43 -7.98 3.51
C ILE A 84 -9.53 -7.85 2.27
N LEU A 85 -8.50 -7.02 2.34
CA LEU A 85 -7.53 -6.86 1.24
C LEU A 85 -6.78 -8.16 0.98
N TRP A 86 -6.34 -8.86 2.04
CA TRP A 86 -5.72 -10.18 1.93
C TRP A 86 -6.66 -11.21 1.35
N THR A 87 -7.90 -11.33 1.85
CA THR A 87 -8.89 -12.31 1.34
C THR A 87 -9.24 -12.03 -0.12
N SER A 88 -9.35 -10.76 -0.50
CA SER A 88 -9.64 -10.38 -1.88
C SER A 88 -8.47 -10.69 -2.82
N PHE A 89 -7.23 -10.57 -2.34
CA PHE A 89 -6.03 -10.89 -3.10
C PHE A 89 -5.77 -12.40 -3.19
N ASP A 90 -5.86 -13.12 -2.06
CA ASP A 90 -5.68 -14.58 -1.95
C ASP A 90 -6.75 -15.38 -2.71
N GLY A 91 -7.92 -14.75 -2.97
CA GLY A 91 -8.98 -15.33 -3.79
C GLY A 91 -8.79 -15.22 -5.31
N LEU A 92 -7.76 -14.50 -5.78
CA LEU A 92 -7.44 -14.36 -7.20
C LEU A 92 -6.56 -15.53 -7.68
N ASP A 93 -6.70 -15.95 -8.94
CA ASP A 93 -5.79 -16.92 -9.55
C ASP A 93 -4.41 -16.30 -9.82
N ASP A 94 -3.38 -17.15 -9.93
CA ASP A 94 -1.97 -16.71 -10.03
C ASP A 94 -1.72 -15.70 -11.17
N ASN A 95 -2.41 -15.84 -12.33
CA ASN A 95 -2.25 -14.90 -13.43
C ASN A 95 -2.91 -13.56 -13.12
N THR A 96 -4.10 -13.59 -12.51
CA THR A 96 -4.80 -12.38 -12.10
C THR A 96 -4.07 -11.67 -10.97
N GLN A 97 -3.47 -12.40 -10.02
CA GLN A 97 -2.58 -11.82 -9.02
C GLN A 97 -1.37 -11.14 -9.67
N SER A 98 -0.72 -11.79 -10.63
CA SER A 98 0.43 -11.21 -11.36
C SER A 98 0.03 -9.95 -12.11
N VAL A 99 -1.11 -9.96 -12.83
CA VAL A 99 -1.62 -8.78 -13.54
C VAL A 99 -1.99 -7.67 -12.55
N PHE A 100 -2.57 -8.03 -11.40
CA PHE A 100 -2.93 -7.07 -10.37
C PHE A 100 -1.70 -6.42 -9.72
N LEU A 101 -0.63 -7.21 -9.51
CA LEU A 101 0.67 -6.74 -9.08
C LEU A 101 1.34 -5.87 -10.16
N ASP A 102 1.25 -6.27 -11.44
CA ASP A 102 1.79 -5.49 -12.56
C ASP A 102 1.06 -4.14 -12.70
N ILE A 103 -0.28 -4.11 -12.61
CA ILE A 103 -1.06 -2.87 -12.59
C ILE A 103 -0.68 -2.01 -11.38
N ALA A 104 -0.45 -2.63 -10.23
CA ALA A 104 0.06 -1.99 -9.03
C ALA A 104 1.57 -1.65 -9.11
N CYS A 105 2.22 -1.87 -10.25
CA CYS A 105 3.59 -1.42 -10.52
C CYS A 105 3.69 -0.41 -11.69
N PHE A 106 2.56 -0.01 -12.30
CA PHE A 106 2.47 1.05 -13.33
C PHE A 106 1.86 2.35 -12.81
#